data_AF-A0A7C5HKF2-F1
#
_entry.id   AF-A0A7C5HKF2-F1
#
_cell.length_a   1.000
_cell.length_b   1.000
_cell.length_c   1.000
_cell.angle_alpha   90.00
_cell.angle_beta   90.00
_cell.angle_gamma   90.00
#
_symmetry.space_group_name_H-M   'P 1'
#
loop_
_entity.id
_entity.type
_entity.pdbx_description
1 polymer ?
#
loop_
_entity_poly.entity_id
_entity_poly.type
_entity_poly.pdbx_seq_one_letter_code
_entity_poly.pdbx_strand_id
1 'polypeptide(L)' 'KPWDMAAGSLIVTEAGGNISQFNGEKWHYLDDTIIASNGKMHEEMIEILNVAQNCIL' A
#
# COMPACT_ATOMS: atom_id res chain seq x y z
N LYS A 1 0.41 6.63 -12.31
CA LYS A 1 0.62 8.10 -12.16
C LYS A 1 -0.17 8.60 -10.95
N PRO A 2 0.10 9.80 -10.39
CA PRO A 2 -0.55 10.26 -9.15
C PRO A 2 -2.09 10.25 -9.20
N TRP A 3 -2.67 10.60 -10.34
CA TRP A 3 -4.12 10.61 -10.54
C TRP A 3 -4.74 9.21 -10.55
N ASP A 4 -4.04 8.18 -11.06
CA ASP A 4 -4.53 6.80 -11.05
C ASP A 4 -4.60 6.27 -9.61
N MET A 5 -3.54 6.56 -8.83
CA MET A 5 -3.43 6.11 -7.44
C MET A 5 -4.40 6.85 -6.53
N ALA A 6 -4.61 8.16 -6.74
CA ALA A 6 -5.58 8.94 -5.97
C ALA A 6 -7.04 8.46 -6.20
N ALA A 7 -7.40 8.13 -7.44
CA ALA A 7 -8.72 7.57 -7.73
C ALA A 7 -8.91 6.19 -7.10
N GLY A 8 -7.93 5.30 -7.25
CA GLY A 8 -7.95 3.96 -6.64
C GLY A 8 -7.98 4.02 -5.11
N SER A 9 -7.23 4.96 -4.51
CA SER A 9 -7.14 5.07 -3.06
C SER A 9 -8.47 5.46 -2.43
N LEU A 10 -9.23 6.34 -3.09
CA LEU A 10 -10.56 6.70 -2.61
C LEU A 10 -11.50 5.49 -2.64
N ILE A 11 -11.53 4.73 -3.74
CA ILE A 11 -12.39 3.56 -3.90
C ILE A 11 -12.11 2.52 -2.81
N VAL A 12 -10.84 2.19 -2.59
CA VAL A 12 -10.45 1.18 -1.59
C VAL A 12 -10.78 1.65 -0.17
N THR A 13 -10.52 2.92 0.14
CA THR A 13 -10.81 3.50 1.46
C THR A 13 -12.32 3.50 1.74
N GLU A 14 -13.16 3.93 0.78
CA GLU A 14 -14.62 3.93 0.93
C GLU A 14 -15.22 2.53 1.03
N ALA A 15 -14.57 1.53 0.42
CA ALA A 15 -14.93 0.13 0.56
C ALA A 15 -14.49 -0.49 1.91
N GLY A 16 -13.85 0.29 2.81
CA GLY A 16 -13.32 -0.18 4.09
C GLY A 16 -11.98 -0.93 3.99
N GLY A 17 -11.29 -0.81 2.85
CA GLY A 17 -9.94 -1.32 2.68
C GLY A 17 -8.88 -0.46 3.36
N ASN A 18 -7.63 -0.91 3.30
CA ASN A 18 -6.48 -0.23 3.89
C ASN A 18 -5.42 0.08 2.83
N ILE A 19 -4.72 1.21 3.02
CA ILE A 19 -3.73 1.73 2.09
C ILE A 19 -2.49 2.23 2.84
N SER A 20 -1.32 1.80 2.39
CA SER A 20 -0.03 2.21 2.95
C SER A 20 1.08 2.20 1.90
N GLN A 21 2.27 2.67 2.29
CA GLN A 21 3.51 2.42 1.57
C GLN A 21 4.06 1.02 1.89
N PHE A 22 5.11 0.59 1.18
CA PHE A 22 5.73 -0.73 1.41
C PHE A 22 6.30 -0.94 2.81
N ASN A 23 6.65 0.14 3.51
CA ASN A 23 7.11 0.13 4.90
C ASN A 23 5.96 0.17 5.93
N GLY A 24 4.70 0.19 5.48
CA GLY A 24 3.52 0.32 6.33
C GLY A 24 3.19 1.75 6.77
N GLU A 25 3.96 2.76 6.36
CA GLU A 25 3.62 4.16 6.63
C GLU A 25 2.40 4.61 5.83
N LYS A 26 1.76 5.67 6.31
CA LYS A 26 0.58 6.24 5.66
C LYS A 26 0.94 6.68 4.24
N TRP A 27 0.16 6.19 3.27
CA TRP A 27 0.32 6.58 1.88
C TRP A 27 -0.11 8.03 1.61
N HIS A 28 0.63 8.69 0.73
CA HIS A 28 0.39 10.02 0.21
C HIS A 28 0.42 9.99 -1.33
N TYR A 29 -0.33 10.88 -1.98
CA TYR A 29 -0.49 10.90 -3.44
C TYR A 29 0.80 11.15 -4.25
N LEU A 30 1.88 11.56 -3.58
CA LEU A 30 3.21 11.77 -4.16
C LEU A 30 4.14 10.57 -3.97
N ASP A 31 3.73 9.57 -3.20
CA ASP A 31 4.57 8.42 -2.92
C ASP A 31 4.69 7.53 -4.16
N ASP A 32 5.88 6.98 -4.37
CA ASP A 32 6.18 6.12 -5.52
C ASP A 32 5.66 4.68 -5.34
N THR A 33 5.27 4.32 -4.11
CA THR A 33 4.78 2.98 -3.77
C THR A 33 3.42 3.05 -3.10
N ILE A 34 2.59 2.03 -3.33
CA ILE A 34 1.27 1.91 -2.73
C ILE A 34 0.93 0.43 -2.54
N ILE A 35 0.43 0.08 -1.36
CA ILE A 35 -0.25 -1.17 -1.05
C ILE A 35 -1.71 -0.84 -0.85
N ALA A 36 -2.60 -1.57 -1.50
CA ALA A 36 -4.04 -1.51 -1.25
C ALA A 36 -4.54 -2.92 -0.93
N SER A 37 -5.25 -3.08 0.19
CA SER A 37 -5.82 -4.38 0.57
C SER A 37 -7.19 -4.22 1.22
N ASN A 38 -7.87 -5.34 1.47
CA ASN A 38 -9.12 -5.39 2.23
C ASN A 38 -8.94 -5.20 3.75
N GLY A 39 -7.75 -4.79 4.20
CA GLY A 39 -7.39 -4.61 5.61
C GLY A 39 -6.98 -5.89 6.33
N LYS A 40 -7.61 -7.03 6.04
CA LYS A 40 -7.40 -8.29 6.78
C LYS A 40 -6.02 -8.92 6.62
N MET A 41 -5.36 -8.65 5.50
CA MET A 41 -4.06 -9.23 5.14
C MET A 41 -3.00 -8.15 4.91
N HIS A 42 -3.24 -6.93 5.41
CA HIS A 42 -2.41 -5.78 5.07
C HIS A 42 -1.01 -5.88 5.69
N GLU A 43 -0.94 -6.34 6.94
CA GLU A 43 0.32 -6.49 7.68
C GLU A 43 1.16 -7.63 7.08
N GLU A 44 0.56 -8.76 6.74
CA GLU A 44 1.25 -9.89 6.11
C GLU A 44 1.82 -9.53 4.74
N MET A 45 1.09 -8.69 3.97
CA MET A 45 1.62 -8.16 2.70
C MET A 45 2.87 -7.29 2.92
N ILE A 46 2.84 -6.41 3.92
CA ILE A 46 3.99 -5.56 4.28
C ILE A 46 5.19 -6.44 4.69
N GLU A 47 4.97 -7.45 5.53
CA GLU A 47 6.02 -8.37 5.96
C GLU A 47 6.70 -9.09 4.78
N ILE A 48 5.90 -9.65 3.87
CA ILE A 48 6.43 -10.34 2.68
C ILE A 48 7.23 -9.39 1.80
N LEU A 49 6.74 -8.16 1.59
CA LEU A 49 7.43 -7.15 0.78
C LEU A 49 8.75 -6.72 1.44
N ASN A 50 8.78 -6.56 2.76
CA ASN A 50 10.00 -6.26 3.50
C ASN A 50 11.04 -7.39 3.38
N VAL A 51 10.62 -8.66 3.48
CA VAL A 51 11.52 -9.81 3.26
C VAL A 51 12.08 -9.81 1.83
N ALA A 52 11.23 -9.55 0.84
CA ALA A 52 11.63 -9.50 -0.57
C ALA A 52 12.63 -8.35 -0.84
N GLN A 53 12.43 -7.16 -0.26
CA GLN A 53 13.37 -6.04 -0.38
C GLN A 53 14.72 -6.35 0.27
N ASN A 54 14.71 -6.99 1.43
CA ASN A 54 15.94 -7.36 2.15
C ASN A 54 16.76 -8.46 1.45
N CYS A 55 16.14 -9.29 0.59
CA CYS A 55 16.85 -10.30 -0.19
C CYS A 55 17.55 -9.75 -1.45
N ILE A 56 17.23 -8.51 -1.86
CA ILE A 56 17.82 -7.88 -3.06
C ILE A 56 19.08 -7.06 -2.70
N LEU A 57 19.37 -6.90 -1.41
CA LEU A 57 20.62 -6.35 -0.86
C LEU A 57 21.57 -7.48 -0.44
#